data_AF-A0A7Y7TUH2-F1
#
_entry.id   AF-A0A7Y7TUH2-F1
#
_cell.length_a   1.000
_cell.length_b   1.000
_cell.length_c   1.000
_cell.angle_alpha   90.00
_cell.angle_beta   90.00
_cell.angle_gamma   90.00
#
_symmetry.space_group_name_H-M   'P 1'
#
loop_
_entity.id
_entity.type
_entity.pdbx_description
1 polymer ?
#
loop_
_entity_poly.entity_id
_entity_poly.type
_entity_poly.pdbx_seq_one_letter_code
_entity_poly.pdbx_strand_id
1 'polypeptide(L)' 'MKKRNLFMSTAIMCGLLCFAFKFDSNGIYWLWANSKPVVVILALASIVLGALWIRESRRIKTHN' A
#
# COMPACT_ATOMS: atom_id res chain seq x y z
N MET A 1 -20.18 3.93 11.34
CA MET A 1 -19.19 2.82 11.40
C MET A 1 -17.96 2.99 10.46
N LYS A 2 -17.51 4.20 10.11
CA LYS A 2 -16.43 4.41 9.09
C LYS A 2 -14.98 4.28 9.61
N LYS A 3 -14.70 4.61 10.89
CA LYS A 3 -13.32 4.64 11.43
C LYS A 3 -12.64 3.26 11.57
N ARG A 4 -13.42 2.18 11.74
CA ARG A 4 -12.89 0.82 11.96
C ARG A 4 -12.20 0.22 10.72
N ASN A 5 -12.72 0.51 9.52
CA ASN A 5 -12.12 0.04 8.27
C ASN A 5 -10.79 0.74 7.98
N LEU A 6 -10.68 2.03 8.27
CA LEU A 6 -9.44 2.79 8.06
C LEU A 6 -8.29 2.21 8.87
N PHE A 7 -8.53 1.85 10.14
CA PHE A 7 -7.50 1.26 11.00
C PHE A 7 -7.03 -0.11 10.49
N MET A 8 -7.97 -0.94 10.01
CA MET A 8 -7.67 -2.27 9.46
C MET A 8 -6.91 -2.16 8.14
N SER A 9 -7.30 -1.23 7.26
CA SER A 9 -6.59 -0.97 6.00
C SER A 9 -5.18 -0.41 6.23
N THR A 10 -5.01 0.51 7.20
CA THR A 10 -3.68 1.04 7.55
C THR A 10 -2.77 -0.04 8.13
N ALA A 11 -3.29 -0.91 9.00
CA ALA A 11 -2.52 -2.02 9.55
C ALA A 11 -2.07 -3.00 8.45
N ILE A 12 -2.94 -3.30 7.49
CA ILE A 12 -2.63 -4.16 6.34
C ILE A 12 -1.57 -3.48 5.44
N MET A 13 -1.69 -2.17 5.15
CA MET A 13 -0.68 -1.42 4.40
C MET A 13 0.68 -1.40 5.11
N CYS A 14 0.70 -1.18 6.43
CA CYS A 14 1.95 -1.22 7.21
C CYS A 14 2.57 -2.61 7.20
N GLY A 15 1.77 -3.68 7.37
CA GLY A 15 2.26 -5.05 7.30
C GLY A 15 2.86 -5.41 5.94
N LEU A 16 2.18 -5.01 4.85
CA LEU A 16 2.68 -5.17 3.48
C LEU A 16 3.98 -4.38 3.24
N LEU A 17 4.08 -3.17 3.79
CA LEU A 17 5.30 -2.36 3.75
C LEU A 17 6.46 -3.06 4.49
N CYS A 18 6.23 -3.57 5.69
CA CYS A 18 7.24 -4.34 6.43
C CYS A 18 7.70 -5.58 5.65
N PHE A 19 6.79 -6.28 4.97
CA PHE A 19 7.13 -7.41 4.10
C PHE A 19 7.93 -7.03 2.86
N ALA A 20 7.85 -5.78 2.40
CA ALA A 20 8.64 -5.31 1.27
C ALA A 20 10.13 -5.12 1.63
N PHE A 21 10.45 -5.05 2.92
CA PHE A 21 11.81 -4.91 3.43
C PHE A 21 12.29 -6.23 4.06
N LYS A 22 13.40 -6.76 3.54
CA LYS A 22 14.14 -7.84 4.19
C LYS A 22 15.04 -7.22 5.26
N PHE A 23 14.89 -7.66 6.51
CA PHE A 23 15.81 -7.34 7.58
C PHE A 23 16.86 -8.45 7.65
N ASP A 24 18.12 -8.11 7.40
CA ASP A 24 19.25 -9.03 7.45
C ASP A 24 20.32 -8.47 8.42
N SER A 25 21.32 -9.28 8.80
CA SER A 25 22.33 -8.87 9.79
C SER A 25 23.17 -7.66 9.34
N ASN A 26 23.21 -7.38 8.03
CA ASN A 26 23.92 -6.24 7.45
C ASN A 26 23.04 -4.98 7.22
N GLY A 27 21.74 -5.02 7.52
CA GLY A 27 20.86 -3.86 7.40
C GLY A 27 19.48 -4.12 6.81
N ILE A 28 18.81 -3.04 6.42
CA ILE A 28 17.47 -3.06 5.85
C ILE A 28 17.59 -3.04 4.32
N TYR A 29 17.15 -4.10 3.67
CA TYR A 29 17.21 -4.23 2.21
C TYR A 29 15.82 -4.28 1.62
N TRP A 30 15.61 -3.62 0.49
CA TRP A 30 14.38 -3.81 -0.26
C TRP A 30 14.39 -5.24 -0.83
N LEU A 31 13.40 -6.05 -0.48
CA LEU A 31 13.32 -7.48 -0.85
C LEU A 31 13.33 -7.70 -2.37
N TRP A 32 12.92 -6.67 -3.11
CA TRP A 32 12.75 -6.60 -4.55
C TRP A 32 13.82 -5.77 -5.26
N ALA A 33 14.89 -5.34 -4.57
CA ALA A 33 15.92 -4.46 -5.14
C ALA A 33 16.53 -5.01 -6.44
N ASN A 34 16.65 -6.33 -6.56
CA ASN A 34 17.22 -7.00 -7.72
C ASN A 34 16.17 -7.37 -8.79
N SER A 35 14.88 -7.14 -8.51
CA SER A 35 13.75 -7.57 -9.34
C SER A 35 13.06 -6.36 -9.96
N LYS A 36 13.67 -5.83 -11.02
CA LYS A 36 13.11 -4.78 -11.89
C LYS A 36 11.61 -4.94 -12.22
N PRO A 37 11.10 -6.13 -12.59
CA PRO A 37 9.67 -6.27 -12.93
C PRO A 37 8.73 -6.01 -11.76
N VAL A 38 9.15 -6.32 -10.53
CA VAL A 38 8.27 -6.17 -9.37
C VAL A 38 8.09 -4.72 -8.98
N VAL A 39 9.14 -3.91 -9.11
CA VAL A 39 9.06 -2.45 -8.91
C VAL A 39 8.04 -1.83 -9.86
N VAL A 40 8.02 -2.27 -11.12
CA VAL A 40 7.06 -1.77 -12.14
C VAL A 40 5.63 -2.16 -11.79
N ILE A 41 5.40 -3.42 -11.38
CA ILE A 41 4.07 -3.89 -10.96
C ILE A 41 3.60 -3.14 -9.71
N LEU A 42 4.50 -2.87 -8.76
CA LEU A 42 4.18 -2.14 -7.53
C LEU A 42 3.79 -0.68 -7.83
N ALA A 43 4.50 -0.03 -8.75
CA ALA A 43 4.19 1.32 -9.19
C ALA A 43 2.80 1.39 -9.86
N LEU A 44 2.50 0.45 -10.77
CA LEU A 44 1.19 0.33 -11.41
C LEU A 44 0.08 0.08 -10.40
N ALA A 45 0.28 -0.86 -9.46
CA ALA A 45 -0.69 -1.17 -8.42
C ALA A 45 -0.97 0.05 -7.52
N SER A 46 0.06 0.81 -7.16
CA SER A 46 -0.07 2.03 -6.36
C SER A 46 -0.90 3.10 -7.07
N ILE A 47 -0.68 3.31 -8.37
CA ILE A 47 -1.46 4.26 -9.18
C ILE A 47 -2.94 3.85 -9.22
N VAL A 48 -3.23 2.57 -9.49
CA VAL A 48 -4.60 2.05 -9.58
C VAL A 48 -5.31 2.16 -8.21
N LEU A 49 -4.65 1.73 -7.14
CA LEU A 49 -5.19 1.82 -5.79
C LEU A 49 -5.43 3.27 -5.36
N GLY A 50 -4.50 4.17 -5.67
CA GLY A 50 -4.66 5.61 -5.41
C GLY A 50 -5.84 6.22 -6.17
N ALA A 51 -5.99 5.88 -7.44
CA ALA A 51 -7.12 6.34 -8.26
C ALA A 51 -8.47 5.82 -7.73
N LEU A 52 -8.54 4.54 -7.36
CA LEU A 52 -9.73 3.93 -6.75
C LEU A 52 -10.05 4.57 -5.39
N TRP A 53 -9.04 4.82 -4.55
CA TRP A 53 -9.20 5.47 -3.26
C TRP A 53 -9.76 6.88 -3.38
N ILE A 54 -9.25 7.67 -4.33
CA ILE A 54 -9.74 9.02 -4.61
C ILE A 54 -11.20 8.99 -5.09
N ARG A 55 -11.54 8.04 -5.98
CA ARG A 55 -12.91 7.88 -6.49
C ARG A 55 -13.88 7.54 -5.37
N GLU A 56 -13.50 6.61 -4.50
CA GLU A 56 -14.33 6.18 -3.37
C GLU A 56 -14.45 7.28 -2.30
N SER A 57 -13.35 7.97 -1.99
CA SER A 57 -13.35 9.12 -1.07
C SER A 57 -14.27 10.25 -1.53
N ARG A 58 -14.37 10.51 -2.84
CA ARG A 58 -15.32 11.49 -3.39
C ARG A 58 -16.77 11.02 -3.26
N ARG A 59 -17.06 9.75 -3.58
CA ARG A 59 -18.40 9.15 -3.39
C ARG A 59 -18.88 9.25 -1.94
N ILE A 60 -17.98 8.98 -1.00
CA ILE A 60 -18.25 9.03 0.43
C ILE A 60 -18.60 10.46 0.92
N LYS A 61 -18.05 11.50 0.27
CA LYS A 61 -18.28 12.91 0.60
C LYS A 61 -19.63 13.45 0.11
N THR A 62 -20.21 12.85 -0.93
CA THR A 62 -21.49 13.31 -1.51
C THR A 62 -22.72 12.71 -0.80
N HIS A 63 -22.55 11.62 -0.06
CA HIS A 63 -23.65 10.90 0.59
C HIS A 63 -23.75 11.18 2.11
N ASN A 64 -23.15 12.28 2.59
CA ASN A 64 -23.05 12.64 4.00
C ASN A 64 -23.19 14.14 4.17
#